data_AF-A0A4Z1D183-F1
#
_entry.id   AF-A0A4Z1D183-F1
#
_cell.length_a   1.000
_cell.length_b   1.000
_cell.length_c   1.000
_cell.angle_alpha   90.00
_cell.angle_beta   90.00
_cell.angle_gamma   90.00
#
_symmetry.space_group_name_H-M   'P 1'
#
loop_
_entity.id
_entity.type
_entity.pdbx_description
1 polymer ?
#
loop_
_entity_poly.entity_id
_entity_poly.type
_entity_poly.pdbx_seq_one_letter_code
_entity_poly.pdbx_strand_id
1 'polypeptide(L)'
;MTTDWTSTPLTADLVRGALELERTERGLLPHRLPARARAQCADPQLHMVESQPSGVRLVFRTRATVIELDTVPTKRAYLGAPPRPDGVYDLLVDGRPAGSATVSGGDTLTLDMTTGAGELTPGPVGTARFSGLSAEDKTVEIWLPHNETTELVALRTDAPAAPVPASERPVWLHHGSSISHGSDAASPTGVWPAVAASLGGVELVNLGLGGSALLDPFTARALRDTPADLISVKLGINLVNTDLMRLRAFGPAVHGFLDTIREGHPGTPLLVVSPILCPMHEDTPGPTMPDLSALSEGRLAFRAAGDPAEAARGKLTLNAVRAELARIVAQRSAEDPHLHLLDGRELYGEADFAELPLPDGLHPDGAAHRRIGERFAKLAFASDGPLAPRAR
;
A
#
# COMPACT_ATOMS: atom_id res chain seq x y z
N MET A 1 -24.87 18.44 28.98
CA MET A 1 -23.60 19.19 29.00
C MET A 1 -23.23 19.44 27.56
N THR A 2 -23.06 20.69 27.15
CA THR A 2 -22.53 21.05 25.83
C THR A 2 -21.07 20.62 25.77
N THR A 3 -20.73 19.74 24.84
CA THR A 3 -19.33 19.38 24.57
C THR A 3 -18.69 20.57 23.88
N ASP A 4 -17.71 21.21 24.52
CA ASP A 4 -16.92 22.27 23.90
C ASP A 4 -15.98 21.63 22.87
N TRP A 5 -16.24 21.86 21.60
CA TRP A 5 -15.44 21.33 20.50
C TRP A 5 -14.26 22.24 20.17
N THR A 6 -13.08 21.65 20.04
CA THR A 6 -11.88 22.27 19.50
C THR A 6 -11.69 21.79 18.06
N SER A 7 -11.56 22.73 17.12
CA SER A 7 -11.14 22.43 15.75
C SER A 7 -9.62 22.58 15.64
N THR A 8 -8.94 21.53 15.21
CA THR A 8 -7.48 21.52 15.02
C THR A 8 -7.17 21.63 13.53
N PRO A 9 -6.39 22.64 13.09
CA PRO A 9 -5.98 22.74 11.70
C PRO A 9 -5.20 21.49 11.26
N LEU A 10 -5.61 20.91 10.13
CA LEU A 10 -4.88 19.82 9.49
C LEU A 10 -3.61 20.39 8.84
N THR A 11 -2.45 19.92 9.27
CA THR A 11 -1.13 20.32 8.74
C THR A 11 -0.27 19.08 8.45
N ALA A 12 0.84 19.29 7.73
CA ALA A 12 1.81 18.22 7.47
C ALA A 12 2.35 17.57 8.76
N ASP A 13 2.46 18.33 9.85
CA ASP A 13 2.95 17.83 11.13
C ASP A 13 2.01 16.80 11.78
N LEU A 14 0.74 16.75 11.36
CA LEU A 14 -0.24 15.77 11.79
C LEU A 14 -0.30 14.54 10.90
N VAL A 15 0.20 14.58 9.67
CA VAL A 15 0.09 13.46 8.71
C VAL A 15 1.42 12.71 8.65
N ARG A 16 1.35 11.37 8.66
CA ARG A 16 2.51 10.49 8.49
C ARG A 16 2.24 9.54 7.32
N GLY A 17 3.28 9.23 6.55
CA GLY A 17 3.24 8.27 5.43
C GLY A 17 2.84 8.85 4.07
N ALA A 18 2.43 10.12 3.99
CA ALA A 18 2.20 10.84 2.73
C ALA A 18 3.49 11.52 2.25
N LEU A 19 3.70 11.59 0.93
CA LEU A 19 4.84 12.28 0.33
C LEU A 19 4.52 13.73 -0.03
N GLU A 20 3.24 14.04 -0.24
CA GLU A 20 2.75 15.38 -0.54
C GLU A 20 1.34 15.55 0.04
N LEU A 21 1.00 16.77 0.46
CA LEU A 21 -0.36 17.16 0.83
C LEU A 21 -0.83 18.25 -0.13
N GLU A 22 -1.82 17.94 -0.95
CA GLU A 22 -2.43 18.88 -1.89
C GLU A 22 -3.60 19.60 -1.22
N ARG A 23 -3.65 20.94 -1.33
CA ARG A 23 -4.79 21.73 -0.87
C ARG A 23 -5.85 21.74 -1.97
N THR A 24 -7.00 21.14 -1.71
CA THR A 24 -8.15 21.12 -2.62
C THR A 24 -9.17 22.18 -2.22
N GLU A 25 -10.26 22.29 -2.99
CA GLU A 25 -11.41 23.14 -2.63
C GLU A 25 -12.14 22.64 -1.37
N ARG A 26 -12.01 21.34 -1.03
CA ARG A 26 -12.74 20.70 0.06
C ARG A 26 -11.88 20.37 1.28
N GLY A 27 -10.55 20.29 1.13
CA GLY A 27 -9.67 19.89 2.23
C GLY A 27 -8.21 19.72 1.84
N LEU A 28 -7.56 18.74 2.48
CA LEU A 28 -6.21 18.29 2.16
C LEU A 28 -6.25 16.87 1.62
N LEU A 29 -5.69 16.66 0.43
CA LEU A 29 -5.54 15.35 -0.19
C LEU A 29 -4.10 14.83 0.03
N PRO A 30 -3.91 13.76 0.82
CA PRO A 30 -2.61 13.10 0.91
C PRO A 30 -2.29 12.31 -0.37
N HIS A 31 -1.12 12.57 -0.94
CA HIS A 31 -0.57 11.82 -2.06
C HIS A 31 0.59 10.94 -1.61
N ARG A 32 0.63 9.72 -2.15
CA ARG A 32 1.77 8.80 -1.96
C ARG A 32 2.81 8.91 -3.07
N LEU A 33 2.56 9.69 -4.12
CA LEU A 33 3.59 10.08 -5.09
C LEU A 33 3.72 11.61 -5.16
N PRO A 34 4.94 12.13 -5.34
CA PRO A 34 5.12 13.58 -5.51
C PRO A 34 4.53 14.05 -6.84
N ALA A 35 4.05 15.31 -6.91
CA ALA A 35 3.48 15.93 -8.09
C ALA A 35 4.31 15.71 -9.37
N ARG A 36 5.64 15.79 -9.28
CA ARG A 36 6.53 15.54 -10.42
C ARG A 36 6.42 14.11 -10.97
N ALA A 37 6.22 13.12 -10.10
CA ALA A 37 6.01 11.73 -10.53
C ALA A 37 4.63 11.57 -11.16
N ARG A 38 3.59 12.13 -10.53
CA ARG A 38 2.22 12.13 -11.05
C ARG A 38 2.14 12.74 -12.46
N ALA A 39 2.83 13.86 -12.71
CA ALA A 39 2.82 14.53 -14.01
C ALA A 39 3.47 13.74 -15.17
N GLN A 40 4.18 12.65 -14.90
CA GLN A 40 4.86 11.85 -15.93
C GLN A 40 4.05 10.65 -16.44
N CYS A 41 2.88 10.39 -15.85
CA CYS A 41 2.03 9.28 -16.23
C CYS A 41 0.58 9.76 -16.29
N ALA A 42 -0.10 9.54 -17.42
CA ALA A 42 -1.51 9.88 -17.60
C ALA A 42 -2.45 8.71 -17.28
N ASP A 43 -1.92 7.62 -16.71
CA ASP A 43 -2.71 6.43 -16.39
C ASP A 43 -3.68 6.72 -15.22
N PRO A 44 -5.01 6.67 -15.46
CA PRO A 44 -6.01 6.87 -14.42
C PRO A 44 -5.88 5.88 -13.27
N GLN A 45 -5.41 4.65 -13.54
CA GLN A 45 -5.20 3.64 -12.50
C GLN A 45 -4.15 4.11 -11.50
N LEU A 46 -3.02 4.64 -11.99
CA LEU A 46 -1.96 5.17 -11.14
C LEU A 46 -2.46 6.35 -10.28
N HIS A 47 -3.13 7.33 -10.89
CA HIS A 47 -3.66 8.51 -10.18
C HIS A 47 -4.68 8.12 -9.10
N MET A 48 -5.50 7.12 -9.37
CA MET A 48 -6.43 6.58 -8.38
C MET A 48 -5.69 5.93 -7.21
N VAL A 49 -4.75 5.01 -7.48
CA VAL A 49 -4.13 4.25 -6.39
C VAL A 49 -3.11 5.05 -5.59
N GLU A 50 -2.43 6.04 -6.18
CA GLU A 50 -1.48 6.87 -5.44
C GLU A 50 -2.18 7.83 -4.45
N SER A 51 -3.40 8.27 -4.77
CA SER A 51 -4.23 9.12 -3.91
C SER A 51 -5.00 8.35 -2.82
N GLN A 52 -5.01 7.02 -2.89
CA GLN A 52 -5.53 6.17 -1.82
C GLN A 52 -4.50 6.09 -0.68
N PRO A 53 -4.85 6.45 0.57
CA PRO A 53 -3.92 6.71 1.66
C PRO A 53 -3.44 5.44 2.38
N SER A 54 -3.14 4.36 1.66
CA SER A 54 -2.61 3.13 2.28
C SER A 54 -1.31 3.38 3.04
N GLY A 55 -1.33 3.09 4.35
CA GLY A 55 -0.22 3.36 5.27
C GLY A 55 -0.12 4.81 5.78
N VAL A 56 -0.99 5.71 5.30
CA VAL A 56 -1.06 7.10 5.76
C VAL A 56 -1.95 7.18 7.00
N ARG A 57 -1.57 8.03 7.94
CA ARG A 57 -2.26 8.17 9.23
C ARG A 57 -2.13 9.59 9.78
N LEU A 58 -3.14 10.01 10.55
CA LEU A 58 -3.03 11.20 11.39
C LEU A 58 -2.44 10.83 12.73
N VAL A 59 -1.51 11.61 13.27
CA VAL A 59 -0.85 11.37 14.57
C VAL A 59 -0.81 12.63 15.41
N PHE A 60 -1.38 12.57 16.62
CA PHE A 60 -1.43 13.70 17.54
C PHE A 60 -1.53 13.25 19.00
N ARG A 61 -1.12 14.12 19.93
CA ARG A 61 -1.41 13.96 21.37
C ARG A 61 -2.66 14.71 21.75
N THR A 62 -3.48 14.10 22.60
CA THR A 62 -4.68 14.75 23.14
C THR A 62 -5.19 14.06 24.40
N ARG A 63 -5.97 14.81 25.19
CA ARG A 63 -6.80 14.28 26.28
C ARG A 63 -8.25 14.03 25.87
N ALA A 64 -8.57 14.17 24.59
CA ALA A 64 -9.94 14.07 24.07
C ALA A 64 -10.56 12.70 24.36
N THR A 65 -11.81 12.70 24.84
CA THR A 65 -12.61 11.47 25.02
C THR A 65 -13.44 11.17 23.77
N VAL A 66 -13.59 12.17 22.89
CA VAL A 66 -14.29 12.08 21.61
C VAL A 66 -13.47 12.75 20.52
N ILE A 67 -13.33 12.07 19.39
CA ILE A 67 -12.57 12.52 18.21
C ILE A 67 -13.46 12.37 16.99
N GLU A 68 -13.55 13.41 16.17
CA GLU A 68 -14.23 13.43 14.89
C GLU A 68 -13.26 13.86 13.79
N LEU A 69 -13.18 13.06 12.73
CA LEU A 69 -12.45 13.38 11.51
C LEU A 69 -13.46 13.52 10.37
N ASP A 70 -13.63 14.75 9.90
CA ASP A 70 -14.45 15.04 8.73
C ASP A 70 -13.64 14.79 7.47
N THR A 71 -14.22 14.03 6.53
CA THR A 71 -13.56 13.61 5.30
C THR A 71 -14.52 13.62 4.11
N VAL A 72 -13.94 13.66 2.91
CA VAL A 72 -14.63 13.30 1.68
C VAL A 72 -13.90 12.10 1.08
N PRO A 73 -14.36 10.86 1.35
CA PRO A 73 -13.81 9.70 0.67
C PRO A 73 -14.32 9.65 -0.77
N THR A 74 -13.53 9.12 -1.70
CA THR A 74 -13.99 8.72 -3.04
C THR A 74 -14.08 7.21 -3.09
N LYS A 75 -15.31 6.71 -3.06
CA LYS A 75 -15.64 5.29 -3.03
C LYS A 75 -15.68 4.71 -4.43
N ARG A 76 -15.40 3.41 -4.56
CA ARG A 76 -15.45 2.71 -5.84
C ARG A 76 -16.72 1.88 -5.96
N ALA A 77 -17.44 2.09 -7.04
CA ALA A 77 -18.53 1.24 -7.48
C ALA A 77 -18.19 0.63 -8.84
N TYR A 78 -18.64 -0.59 -9.10
CA TYR A 78 -18.50 -1.23 -10.40
C TYR A 78 -19.88 -1.42 -11.01
N LEU A 79 -20.04 -1.03 -12.28
CA LEU A 79 -21.30 -1.15 -12.98
C LEU A 79 -21.75 -2.62 -13.01
N GLY A 80 -22.94 -2.90 -12.46
CA GLY A 80 -23.52 -4.25 -12.41
C GLY A 80 -22.98 -5.16 -11.32
N ALA A 81 -22.08 -4.69 -10.45
CA ALA A 81 -21.58 -5.47 -9.31
C ALA A 81 -22.25 -5.04 -7.99
N PRO A 82 -22.22 -5.90 -6.94
CA PRO A 82 -22.64 -5.51 -5.60
C PRO A 82 -21.85 -4.30 -5.06
N PRO A 83 -22.46 -3.46 -4.19
CA PRO A 83 -21.75 -2.38 -3.52
C PRO A 83 -20.53 -2.91 -2.74
N ARG A 84 -19.43 -2.18 -2.81
CA ARG A 84 -18.27 -2.45 -1.94
C ARG A 84 -18.54 -1.90 -0.53
N PRO A 85 -17.97 -2.53 0.52
CA PRO A 85 -18.00 -1.97 1.85
C PRO A 85 -17.24 -0.64 1.88
N ASP A 86 -17.72 0.28 2.72
CA ASP A 86 -17.04 1.54 3.00
C ASP A 86 -15.63 1.32 3.56
N GLY A 87 -14.75 2.26 3.28
CA GLY A 87 -13.41 2.34 3.85
C GLY A 87 -13.44 2.44 5.37
N VAL A 88 -12.51 1.72 6.00
CA VAL A 88 -12.36 1.65 7.45
C VAL A 88 -11.24 2.57 7.90
N TYR A 89 -11.53 3.35 8.93
CA TYR A 89 -10.58 4.17 9.68
C TYR A 89 -10.27 3.44 10.99
N ASP A 90 -9.04 2.98 11.17
CA ASP A 90 -8.62 2.31 12.41
C ASP A 90 -8.04 3.34 13.39
N LEU A 91 -8.43 3.24 14.66
CA LEU A 91 -7.90 4.06 15.74
C LEU A 91 -6.90 3.25 16.57
N LEU A 92 -5.69 3.77 16.72
CA LEU A 92 -4.75 3.32 17.74
C LEU A 92 -4.59 4.38 18.84
N VAL A 93 -4.51 3.93 20.09
CA VAL A 93 -4.15 4.74 21.25
C VAL A 93 -2.88 4.14 21.85
N ASP A 94 -1.81 4.94 21.89
CA ASP A 94 -0.48 4.53 22.36
C ASP A 94 -0.02 3.20 21.73
N GLY A 95 -0.22 3.10 20.40
CA GLY A 95 0.13 1.94 19.58
C GLY A 95 -0.79 0.72 19.74
N ARG A 96 -1.89 0.82 20.49
CA ARG A 96 -2.84 -0.29 20.70
C ARG A 96 -4.18 -0.03 20.01
N PRO A 97 -4.82 -1.04 19.38
CA PRO A 97 -6.15 -0.89 18.81
C PRO A 97 -7.17 -0.36 19.82
N ALA A 98 -7.88 0.70 19.45
CA ALA A 98 -8.83 1.41 20.31
C ALA A 98 -10.20 1.65 19.66
N GLY A 99 -10.39 1.22 18.41
CA GLY A 99 -11.68 1.28 17.72
C GLY A 99 -11.51 1.37 16.20
N SER A 100 -12.64 1.37 15.51
CA SER A 100 -12.70 1.66 14.08
C SER A 100 -13.98 2.43 13.75
N ALA A 101 -13.97 3.14 12.63
CA ALA A 101 -15.11 3.88 12.12
C ALA A 101 -15.15 3.79 10.59
N THR A 102 -16.31 4.07 10.00
CA THR A 102 -16.48 4.26 8.55
C THR A 102 -17.12 5.61 8.29
N VAL A 103 -17.05 6.07 7.03
CA VAL A 103 -17.65 7.34 6.61
C VAL A 103 -18.66 7.04 5.50
N SER A 104 -19.94 7.30 5.76
CA SER A 104 -21.02 7.00 4.81
C SER A 104 -21.13 8.02 3.67
N GLY A 105 -20.75 9.29 3.90
CA GLY A 105 -20.68 10.33 2.88
C GLY A 105 -19.54 10.12 1.87
N GLY A 106 -19.26 11.15 1.07
CA GLY A 106 -18.19 11.13 0.07
C GLY A 106 -18.65 10.96 -1.37
N ASP A 107 -17.69 11.08 -2.28
CA ASP A 107 -17.89 10.90 -3.70
C ASP A 107 -17.98 9.42 -4.06
N THR A 108 -18.56 9.12 -5.22
CA THR A 108 -18.57 7.77 -5.80
C THR A 108 -18.00 7.80 -7.21
N LEU A 109 -16.94 7.04 -7.45
CA LEU A 109 -16.39 6.73 -8.76
C LEU A 109 -16.98 5.40 -9.25
N THR A 110 -17.89 5.47 -10.22
CA THR A 110 -18.50 4.28 -10.85
C THR A 110 -17.67 3.89 -12.07
N LEU A 111 -17.15 2.66 -12.06
CA LEU A 111 -16.26 2.12 -13.09
C LEU A 111 -16.98 1.04 -13.91
N ASP A 112 -16.95 1.16 -15.22
CA ASP A 112 -17.32 0.08 -16.14
C ASP A 112 -16.08 -0.74 -16.49
N MET A 113 -16.00 -1.94 -15.94
CA MET A 113 -14.87 -2.85 -16.14
C MET A 113 -14.73 -3.35 -17.59
N THR A 114 -15.77 -3.19 -18.42
CA THR A 114 -15.77 -3.63 -19.82
C THR A 114 -15.17 -2.56 -20.73
N THR A 115 -15.54 -1.29 -20.50
CA THR A 115 -15.12 -0.16 -21.35
C THR A 115 -13.96 0.63 -20.76
N GLY A 116 -13.69 0.48 -19.46
CA GLY A 116 -12.73 1.29 -18.70
C GLY A 116 -13.24 2.70 -18.37
N ALA A 117 -14.49 3.02 -18.69
CA ALA A 117 -15.08 4.32 -18.40
C ALA A 117 -15.31 4.51 -16.88
N GLY A 118 -15.11 5.74 -16.40
CA GLY A 118 -15.35 6.13 -15.02
C GLY A 118 -16.22 7.38 -14.94
N GLU A 119 -17.20 7.38 -14.04
CA GLU A 119 -18.05 8.54 -13.74
C GLU A 119 -17.95 8.88 -12.26
N LEU A 120 -17.60 10.13 -11.96
CA LEU A 120 -17.53 10.64 -10.60
C LEU A 120 -18.83 11.37 -10.23
N THR A 121 -19.49 10.90 -9.18
CA THR A 121 -20.65 11.57 -8.57
C THR A 121 -20.21 12.20 -7.25
N PRO A 122 -20.22 13.54 -7.13
CA PRO A 122 -19.86 14.21 -5.87
C PRO A 122 -20.87 13.92 -4.75
N GLY A 123 -20.38 13.82 -3.51
CA GLY A 123 -21.21 13.65 -2.33
C GLY A 123 -20.82 14.57 -1.16
N PRO A 124 -21.60 14.52 -0.07
CA PRO A 124 -21.38 15.39 1.08
C PRO A 124 -20.17 14.94 1.91
N VAL A 125 -19.60 15.87 2.68
CA VAL A 125 -18.65 15.56 3.75
C VAL A 125 -19.31 14.59 4.75
N GLY A 126 -18.56 13.58 5.18
CA GLY A 126 -18.97 12.68 6.26
C GLY A 126 -17.94 12.68 7.40
N THR A 127 -18.31 12.06 8.52
CA THR A 127 -17.51 12.11 9.76
C THR A 127 -17.20 10.71 10.27
N ALA A 128 -15.92 10.40 10.43
CA ALA A 128 -15.48 9.27 11.23
C ALA A 128 -15.44 9.70 12.71
N ARG A 129 -16.21 9.03 13.57
CA ARG A 129 -16.35 9.39 14.99
C ARG A 129 -15.86 8.27 15.90
N PHE A 130 -15.00 8.63 16.84
CA PHE A 130 -14.52 7.78 17.92
C PHE A 130 -14.93 8.38 19.27
N SER A 131 -15.48 7.58 20.17
CA SER A 131 -15.95 8.02 21.49
C SER A 131 -15.62 7.01 22.57
N GLY A 132 -15.76 7.42 23.84
CA GLY A 132 -15.48 6.55 24.98
C GLY A 132 -13.98 6.36 25.24
N LEU A 133 -13.13 7.27 24.75
CA LEU A 133 -11.69 7.23 24.99
C LEU A 133 -11.35 7.77 26.39
N SER A 134 -10.24 7.31 26.95
CA SER A 134 -9.72 7.82 28.24
C SER A 134 -9.41 9.31 28.17
N ALA A 135 -9.65 10.05 29.25
CA ALA A 135 -9.30 11.48 29.39
C ALA A 135 -7.83 11.72 29.80
N GLU A 136 -7.05 10.65 29.91
CA GLU A 136 -5.59 10.72 30.09
C GLU A 136 -4.92 11.25 28.82
N ASP A 137 -3.73 11.84 29.00
CA ASP A 137 -2.91 12.26 27.87
C ASP A 137 -2.39 11.02 27.14
N LYS A 138 -2.61 10.99 25.83
CA LYS A 138 -2.35 9.82 24.98
C LYS A 138 -1.94 10.24 23.58
N THR A 139 -1.21 9.37 22.90
CA THR A 139 -0.95 9.48 21.46
C THR A 139 -2.05 8.76 20.70
N VAL A 140 -2.67 9.46 19.77
CA VAL A 140 -3.71 8.93 18.88
C VAL A 140 -3.13 8.79 17.48
N GLU A 141 -3.38 7.64 16.85
CA GLU A 141 -3.19 7.43 15.42
C GLU A 141 -4.53 7.08 14.77
N ILE A 142 -4.88 7.79 13.69
CA ILE A 142 -6.03 7.44 12.84
C ILE A 142 -5.47 6.97 11.50
N TRP A 143 -5.48 5.65 11.28
CA TRP A 143 -5.04 5.04 10.03
C TRP A 143 -6.14 5.15 8.97
N LEU A 144 -5.80 5.74 7.83
CA LEU A 144 -6.75 6.06 6.78
C LEU A 144 -7.06 4.84 5.90
N PRO A 145 -8.25 4.78 5.26
CA PRO A 145 -8.65 3.65 4.44
C PRO A 145 -7.69 3.42 3.26
N HIS A 146 -7.21 2.20 3.09
CA HIS A 146 -6.31 1.88 1.98
C HIS A 146 -7.04 1.79 0.63
N ASN A 147 -8.37 1.71 0.60
CA ASN A 147 -9.16 1.30 -0.57
C ASN A 147 -10.03 2.42 -1.18
N GLU A 148 -9.94 3.63 -0.64
CA GLU A 148 -10.68 4.84 -1.03
C GLU A 148 -9.73 6.04 -1.07
N THR A 149 -9.85 6.95 -2.03
CA THR A 149 -9.17 8.25 -1.91
C THR A 149 -9.81 9.00 -0.74
N THR A 150 -9.04 9.72 0.08
CA THR A 150 -9.61 10.40 1.27
C THR A 150 -9.11 11.84 1.36
N GLU A 151 -9.98 12.81 1.08
CA GLU A 151 -9.71 14.20 1.40
C GLU A 151 -10.02 14.48 2.87
N LEU A 152 -9.08 15.10 3.58
CA LEU A 152 -9.19 15.45 4.99
C LEU A 152 -9.76 16.88 5.13
N VAL A 153 -10.91 17.03 5.79
CA VAL A 153 -11.63 18.31 5.87
C VAL A 153 -11.38 19.01 7.20
N ALA A 154 -11.63 18.33 8.32
CA ALA A 154 -11.44 18.92 9.65
C ALA A 154 -11.20 17.84 10.72
N LEU A 155 -10.35 18.16 11.70
CA LEU A 155 -10.17 17.38 12.93
C LEU A 155 -10.83 18.11 14.09
N ARG A 156 -11.85 17.50 14.70
CA ARG A 156 -12.62 18.05 15.81
C ARG A 156 -12.51 17.15 17.03
N THR A 157 -12.17 17.72 18.18
CA THR A 157 -11.94 16.99 19.43
C THR A 157 -12.55 17.73 20.61
N ASP A 158 -12.95 17.03 21.67
CA ASP A 158 -13.46 17.64 22.92
C ASP A 158 -12.35 18.09 23.89
N ALA A 159 -11.09 18.01 23.46
CA ALA A 159 -9.92 18.61 24.09
C ALA A 159 -8.89 18.99 23.02
N PRO A 160 -7.95 19.92 23.27
CA PRO A 160 -6.92 20.28 22.30
C PRO A 160 -6.12 19.08 21.77
N ALA A 161 -5.79 19.11 20.48
CA ALA A 161 -4.87 18.16 19.85
C ALA A 161 -3.60 18.90 19.41
N ALA A 162 -2.44 18.28 19.64
CA ALA A 162 -1.15 18.83 19.25
C ALA A 162 -0.35 17.81 18.44
N PRO A 163 0.45 18.25 17.44
CA PRO A 163 1.35 17.37 16.72
C PRO A 163 2.32 16.64 17.65
N VAL A 164 2.65 15.40 17.29
CA VAL A 164 3.74 14.65 17.93
C VAL A 164 5.04 14.96 17.18
N PRO A 165 6.18 15.12 17.87
CA PRO A 165 7.48 15.19 17.23
C PRO A 165 7.73 14.05 16.24
N ALA A 166 8.69 14.22 15.34
CA ALA A 166 9.13 13.12 14.48
C ALA A 166 9.52 11.90 15.33
N SER A 167 9.14 10.72 14.84
CA SER A 167 9.48 9.47 15.52
C SER A 167 10.99 9.24 15.46
N GLU A 168 11.57 8.76 16.55
CA GLU A 168 12.96 8.29 16.59
C GLU A 168 13.12 6.90 15.92
N ARG A 169 12.00 6.27 15.53
CA ARG A 169 12.01 4.98 14.85
C ARG A 169 12.54 5.11 13.43
N PRO A 170 13.29 4.12 12.92
CA PRO A 170 13.73 4.11 11.53
C PRO A 170 12.56 4.17 10.55
N VAL A 171 12.70 4.95 9.48
CA VAL A 171 11.73 5.05 8.40
C VAL A 171 11.94 3.90 7.42
N TRP A 172 10.91 3.09 7.25
CA TRP A 172 10.85 2.04 6.26
C TRP A 172 10.01 2.47 5.05
N LEU A 173 10.68 2.63 3.91
CA LEU A 173 10.08 2.92 2.63
C LEU A 173 9.85 1.61 1.85
N HIS A 174 8.58 1.26 1.66
CA HIS A 174 8.19 0.05 0.95
C HIS A 174 7.56 0.39 -0.40
N HIS A 175 8.02 -0.21 -1.49
CA HIS A 175 7.32 -0.20 -2.78
C HIS A 175 6.81 -1.59 -3.12
N GLY A 176 5.61 -1.67 -3.68
CA GLY A 176 5.05 -2.94 -4.16
C GLY A 176 3.74 -2.79 -4.91
N SER A 177 3.07 -3.91 -5.15
CA SER A 177 1.84 -4.00 -5.94
C SER A 177 0.57 -3.79 -5.10
N SER A 178 -0.59 -4.22 -5.63
CA SER A 178 -1.88 -4.29 -4.95
C SER A 178 -1.85 -5.07 -3.63
N ILE A 179 -1.00 -6.09 -3.56
CA ILE A 179 -0.79 -6.86 -2.34
C ILE A 179 -0.14 -6.00 -1.25
N SER A 180 0.83 -5.14 -1.58
CA SER A 180 1.40 -4.20 -0.59
C SER A 180 0.52 -2.99 -0.34
N HIS A 181 -0.32 -2.63 -1.32
CA HIS A 181 -1.33 -1.61 -1.17
C HIS A 181 -2.41 -2.02 -0.14
N GLY A 182 -2.76 -3.30 -0.06
CA GLY A 182 -3.75 -3.81 0.88
C GLY A 182 -5.01 -4.37 0.24
N SER A 183 -5.01 -4.70 -1.06
CA SER A 183 -6.17 -5.36 -1.68
C SER A 183 -6.60 -6.58 -0.87
N ASP A 184 -7.87 -6.62 -0.50
CA ASP A 184 -8.53 -7.66 0.31
C ASP A 184 -8.03 -7.79 1.77
N ALA A 185 -7.24 -6.82 2.24
CA ALA A 185 -7.01 -6.64 3.68
C ALA A 185 -8.30 -6.19 4.38
N ALA A 186 -8.52 -6.68 5.60
CA ALA A 186 -9.73 -6.38 6.36
C ALA A 186 -9.80 -4.93 6.88
N SER A 187 -8.65 -4.29 7.12
CA SER A 187 -8.56 -2.95 7.69
C SER A 187 -7.19 -2.33 7.37
N PRO A 188 -7.01 -0.99 7.47
CA PRO A 188 -5.74 -0.34 7.15
C PRO A 188 -4.58 -0.77 8.06
N THR A 189 -4.81 -1.06 9.35
CA THR A 189 -3.77 -1.60 10.24
C THR A 189 -3.49 -3.09 9.99
N GLY A 190 -4.39 -3.80 9.31
CA GLY A 190 -4.25 -5.20 8.91
C GLY A 190 -3.50 -5.42 7.59
N VAL A 191 -3.21 -4.35 6.83
CA VAL A 191 -2.39 -4.44 5.61
C VAL A 191 -0.99 -4.93 5.98
N TRP A 192 -0.44 -5.88 5.21
CA TRP A 192 0.77 -6.62 5.62
C TRP A 192 1.99 -5.71 5.92
N PRO A 193 2.27 -4.60 5.19
CA PRO A 193 3.33 -3.68 5.58
C PRO A 193 3.04 -2.95 6.88
N ALA A 194 1.77 -2.63 7.19
CA ALA A 194 1.40 -2.01 8.47
C ALA A 194 1.62 -2.99 9.64
N VAL A 195 1.22 -4.25 9.47
CA VAL A 195 1.49 -5.33 10.43
C VAL A 195 3.00 -5.49 10.64
N ALA A 196 3.77 -5.58 9.55
CA ALA A 196 5.22 -5.75 9.62
C ALA A 196 5.92 -4.55 10.29
N ALA A 197 5.49 -3.32 9.98
CA ALA A 197 6.06 -2.10 10.55
C ALA A 197 5.79 -1.99 12.05
N SER A 198 4.57 -2.34 12.48
CA SER A 198 4.20 -2.38 13.91
C SER A 198 5.06 -3.38 14.69
N LEU A 199 5.24 -4.60 14.16
CA LEU A 199 6.08 -5.62 14.77
C LEU A 199 7.58 -5.29 14.73
N GLY A 200 8.04 -4.63 13.66
CA GLY A 200 9.43 -4.22 13.48
C GLY A 200 9.82 -2.93 14.19
N GLY A 201 8.85 -2.18 14.73
CA GLY A 201 9.11 -0.91 15.40
C GLY A 201 9.66 0.17 14.46
N VAL A 202 9.18 0.22 13.21
CA VAL A 202 9.62 1.17 12.17
C VAL A 202 8.47 2.08 11.71
N GLU A 203 8.78 3.28 11.22
CA GLU A 203 7.79 4.18 10.61
C GLU A 203 7.56 3.79 9.15
N LEU A 204 6.34 3.38 8.81
CA LEU A 204 5.98 3.00 7.44
C LEU A 204 5.72 4.22 6.54
N VAL A 205 6.37 4.21 5.38
CA VAL A 205 5.97 4.93 4.16
C VAL A 205 5.65 3.88 3.09
N ASN A 206 4.36 3.69 2.77
CA ASN A 206 3.91 2.62 1.89
C ASN A 206 3.61 3.12 0.47
N LEU A 207 4.50 2.84 -0.47
CA LEU A 207 4.33 3.02 -1.92
C LEU A 207 3.88 1.73 -2.61
N GLY A 208 3.00 0.97 -1.95
CA GLY A 208 2.21 -0.08 -2.59
C GLY A 208 1.20 0.53 -3.57
N LEU A 209 1.40 0.35 -4.87
CA LEU A 209 0.60 0.95 -5.95
C LEU A 209 -0.15 -0.15 -6.70
N GLY A 210 -1.45 -0.30 -6.40
CA GLY A 210 -2.27 -1.39 -6.93
C GLY A 210 -2.37 -1.37 -8.45
N GLY A 211 -1.89 -2.41 -9.12
CA GLY A 211 -1.89 -2.48 -10.58
C GLY A 211 -0.82 -1.64 -11.27
N SER A 212 -0.08 -0.81 -10.53
CA SER A 212 0.84 0.20 -11.09
C SER A 212 2.28 0.06 -10.59
N ALA A 213 2.66 -1.09 -9.99
CA ALA A 213 4.05 -1.40 -9.67
C ALA A 213 4.81 -1.91 -10.92
N LEU A 214 5.07 -1.02 -11.87
CA LEU A 214 5.47 -1.36 -13.25
C LEU A 214 6.94 -1.04 -13.59
N LEU A 215 7.80 -0.86 -12.58
CA LEU A 215 9.20 -0.40 -12.75
C LEU A 215 9.32 0.98 -13.40
N ASP A 216 8.34 1.85 -13.18
CA ASP A 216 8.35 3.19 -13.72
C ASP A 216 9.57 4.01 -13.24
N PRO A 217 10.31 4.65 -14.15
CA PRO A 217 11.45 5.48 -13.76
C PRO A 217 11.06 6.65 -12.85
N PHE A 218 9.84 7.18 -12.96
CA PHE A 218 9.38 8.24 -12.08
C PHE A 218 9.14 7.75 -10.65
N THR A 219 8.73 6.49 -10.47
CA THR A 219 8.59 5.85 -9.16
C THR A 219 9.97 5.56 -8.55
N ALA A 220 10.94 5.11 -9.37
CA ALA A 220 12.32 4.95 -8.92
C ALA A 220 12.92 6.27 -8.39
N ARG A 221 12.67 7.39 -9.09
CA ARG A 221 13.08 8.73 -8.63
C ARG A 221 12.33 9.19 -7.38
N ALA A 222 11.05 8.86 -7.24
CA ALA A 222 10.33 9.13 -6.00
C ALA A 222 10.96 8.38 -4.82
N LEU A 223 11.32 7.11 -5.00
CA LEU A 223 12.03 6.32 -3.98
C LEU A 223 13.42 6.91 -3.66
N ARG A 224 14.17 7.30 -4.68
CA ARG A 224 15.47 7.97 -4.55
C ARG A 224 15.39 9.24 -3.70
N ASP A 225 14.39 10.07 -3.95
CA ASP A 225 14.27 11.40 -3.33
C ASP A 225 13.55 11.36 -1.96
N THR A 226 12.91 10.23 -1.61
CA THR A 226 12.20 10.06 -0.33
C THR A 226 13.18 9.62 0.78
N PRO A 227 13.28 10.35 1.89
CA PRO A 227 14.11 9.95 3.03
C PRO A 227 13.68 8.59 3.60
N ALA A 228 14.64 7.68 3.78
CA ALA A 228 14.40 6.34 4.30
C ALA A 228 15.66 5.78 4.97
N ASP A 229 15.49 5.05 6.07
CA ASP A 229 16.57 4.30 6.73
C ASP A 229 16.62 2.85 6.24
N LEU A 230 15.48 2.33 5.77
CA LEU A 230 15.30 0.98 5.29
C LEU A 230 14.44 1.04 4.03
N ILE A 231 14.83 0.33 2.97
CA ILE A 231 14.07 0.31 1.72
C ILE A 231 13.76 -1.12 1.34
N SER A 232 12.53 -1.37 0.88
CA SER A 232 12.21 -2.62 0.21
C SER A 232 11.40 -2.40 -1.04
N VAL A 233 11.69 -3.18 -2.09
CA VAL A 233 11.01 -3.11 -3.38
C VAL A 233 10.49 -4.50 -3.73
N LYS A 234 9.17 -4.67 -3.74
CA LYS A 234 8.51 -5.92 -4.14
C LYS A 234 8.07 -5.84 -5.59
N LEU A 235 8.71 -6.64 -6.46
CA LEU A 235 8.61 -6.49 -7.91
C LEU A 235 8.01 -7.74 -8.56
N GLY A 236 7.20 -7.57 -9.61
CA GLY A 236 6.87 -8.67 -10.52
C GLY A 236 5.41 -8.82 -10.90
N ILE A 237 4.50 -9.02 -9.93
CA ILE A 237 3.12 -9.43 -10.25
C ILE A 237 2.41 -8.47 -11.20
N ASN A 238 2.56 -7.14 -11.07
CA ASN A 238 1.91 -6.22 -12.00
C ASN A 238 2.51 -6.26 -13.41
N LEU A 239 3.83 -6.49 -13.54
CA LEU A 239 4.49 -6.66 -14.84
C LEU A 239 3.95 -7.89 -15.59
N VAL A 240 3.69 -8.98 -14.85
CA VAL A 240 3.08 -10.21 -15.38
C VAL A 240 1.61 -9.98 -15.69
N ASN A 241 0.84 -9.42 -14.74
CA ASN A 241 -0.60 -9.20 -14.89
C ASN A 241 -0.95 -8.36 -16.11
N THR A 242 -0.11 -7.38 -16.47
CA THR A 242 -0.39 -6.50 -17.61
C THR A 242 0.33 -6.93 -18.90
N ASP A 243 1.06 -8.06 -18.90
CA ASP A 243 1.93 -8.48 -20.02
C ASP A 243 2.83 -7.33 -20.50
N LEU A 244 3.38 -6.55 -19.56
CA LEU A 244 3.97 -5.24 -19.88
C LEU A 244 5.21 -5.36 -20.77
N MET A 245 6.03 -6.36 -20.49
CA MET A 245 7.35 -6.49 -21.09
C MET A 245 7.79 -7.95 -21.13
N ARG A 246 8.84 -8.20 -21.92
CA ARG A 246 9.49 -9.51 -22.03
C ARG A 246 10.75 -9.55 -21.16
N LEU A 247 11.23 -10.76 -20.85
CA LEU A 247 12.41 -11.01 -20.01
C LEU A 247 13.64 -10.18 -20.43
N ARG A 248 13.85 -10.00 -21.74
CA ARG A 248 14.96 -9.22 -22.28
C ARG A 248 14.94 -7.74 -21.84
N ALA A 249 13.76 -7.15 -21.64
CA ALA A 249 13.61 -5.79 -21.16
C ALA A 249 13.56 -5.72 -19.63
N PHE A 250 13.01 -6.75 -18.98
CA PHE A 250 12.89 -6.84 -17.53
C PHE A 250 14.23 -6.68 -16.80
N GLY A 251 15.25 -7.44 -17.20
CA GLY A 251 16.55 -7.39 -16.52
C GLY A 251 17.17 -5.98 -16.48
N PRO A 252 17.37 -5.31 -17.63
CA PRO A 252 17.85 -3.93 -17.66
C PRO A 252 16.94 -2.93 -16.93
N ALA A 253 15.61 -3.11 -16.95
CA ALA A 253 14.69 -2.23 -16.23
C ALA A 253 14.87 -2.34 -14.71
N VAL A 254 15.04 -3.56 -14.18
CA VAL A 254 15.35 -3.78 -12.76
C VAL A 254 16.69 -3.14 -12.40
N HIS A 255 17.73 -3.32 -13.22
CA HIS A 255 19.02 -2.66 -12.98
C HIS A 255 18.87 -1.14 -12.88
N GLY A 256 18.24 -0.50 -13.86
CA GLY A 256 18.03 0.95 -13.85
C GLY A 256 17.19 1.44 -12.68
N PHE A 257 16.18 0.66 -12.26
CA PHE A 257 15.37 0.97 -11.09
C PHE A 257 16.19 0.95 -9.79
N LEU A 258 17.02 -0.09 -9.60
CA LEU A 258 17.91 -0.22 -8.45
C LEU A 258 19.03 0.84 -8.45
N ASP A 259 19.60 1.14 -9.62
CA ASP A 259 20.61 2.19 -9.79
C ASP A 259 20.05 3.55 -9.39
N THR A 260 18.85 3.88 -9.86
CA THR A 260 18.18 5.14 -9.52
C THR A 260 17.95 5.26 -8.02
N ILE A 261 17.55 4.18 -7.32
CA ILE A 261 17.40 4.21 -5.86
C ILE A 261 18.76 4.46 -5.19
N ARG A 262 19.81 3.77 -5.65
CA ARG A 262 21.17 3.88 -5.10
C ARG A 262 21.81 5.25 -5.29
N GLU A 263 21.42 6.01 -6.32
CA GLU A 263 21.85 7.40 -6.49
C GLU A 263 21.47 8.29 -5.28
N GLY A 264 20.34 8.02 -4.63
CA GLY A 264 19.86 8.75 -3.45
C GLY A 264 20.18 8.05 -2.14
N HIS A 265 20.37 6.73 -2.19
CA HIS A 265 20.55 5.85 -1.02
C HIS A 265 21.78 4.94 -1.15
N PRO A 266 23.03 5.47 -1.19
CA PRO A 266 24.22 4.69 -1.52
C PRO A 266 24.52 3.56 -0.52
N GLY A 267 24.20 3.75 0.76
CA GLY A 267 24.49 2.80 1.84
C GLY A 267 23.27 2.28 2.61
N THR A 268 22.06 2.70 2.23
CA THR A 268 20.82 2.30 2.91
C THR A 268 20.53 0.82 2.63
N PRO A 269 20.18 -0.01 3.63
CA PRO A 269 19.73 -1.38 3.38
C PRO A 269 18.57 -1.42 2.37
N LEU A 270 18.73 -2.19 1.30
CA LEU A 270 17.77 -2.34 0.21
C LEU A 270 17.42 -3.80 0.02
N LEU A 271 16.18 -4.15 0.33
CA LEU A 271 15.64 -5.50 0.18
C LEU A 271 14.78 -5.61 -1.07
N VAL A 272 15.24 -6.38 -2.05
CA VAL A 272 14.39 -6.81 -3.17
C VAL A 272 13.54 -7.99 -2.71
N VAL A 273 12.23 -7.88 -2.85
CA VAL A 273 11.29 -8.95 -2.54
C VAL A 273 10.71 -9.48 -3.84
N SER A 274 10.87 -10.77 -4.10
CA SER A 274 10.28 -11.38 -5.30
C SER A 274 8.76 -11.59 -5.10
N PRO A 275 7.99 -11.90 -6.16
CA PRO A 275 6.56 -12.17 -6.01
C PRO A 275 6.28 -13.30 -5.02
N ILE A 276 5.21 -13.16 -4.25
CA ILE A 276 4.63 -14.28 -3.50
C ILE A 276 3.99 -15.27 -4.48
N LEU A 277 3.63 -16.47 -4.00
CA LEU A 277 2.89 -17.42 -4.81
C LEU A 277 1.57 -16.83 -5.30
N CYS A 278 1.32 -16.93 -6.60
CA CYS A 278 0.01 -16.73 -7.22
C CYS A 278 -0.14 -17.79 -8.32
N PRO A 279 -0.88 -18.89 -8.05
CA PRO A 279 -0.84 -20.09 -8.90
C PRO A 279 -1.16 -19.83 -10.37
N MET A 280 -2.09 -18.91 -10.65
CA MET A 280 -2.49 -18.58 -12.02
C MET A 280 -1.34 -18.00 -12.87
N HIS A 281 -0.29 -17.46 -12.26
CA HIS A 281 0.82 -16.81 -12.95
C HIS A 281 2.19 -17.46 -12.73
N GLU A 282 2.25 -18.61 -12.05
CA GLU A 282 3.51 -19.36 -11.87
C GLU A 282 4.14 -19.74 -13.22
N ASP A 283 3.32 -20.29 -14.12
CA ASP A 283 3.75 -20.78 -15.44
C ASP A 283 2.96 -20.18 -16.63
N THR A 284 1.93 -19.37 -16.35
CA THR A 284 1.12 -18.72 -17.38
C THR A 284 1.35 -17.21 -17.35
N PRO A 285 1.77 -16.58 -18.47
CA PRO A 285 1.91 -15.13 -18.51
C PRO A 285 0.55 -14.42 -18.49
N GLY A 286 0.58 -13.10 -18.34
CA GLY A 286 -0.62 -12.27 -18.52
C GLY A 286 -1.11 -12.17 -19.97
N PRO A 287 -2.17 -11.36 -20.18
CA PRO A 287 -2.78 -10.48 -19.19
C PRO A 287 -3.66 -11.22 -18.17
N THR A 288 -3.84 -10.63 -16.99
CA THR A 288 -4.89 -10.99 -16.04
C THR A 288 -6.21 -10.39 -16.53
N MET A 289 -7.27 -11.19 -16.56
CA MET A 289 -8.61 -10.75 -16.96
C MET A 289 -9.64 -11.11 -15.89
N PRO A 290 -10.74 -10.33 -15.76
CA PRO A 290 -11.89 -10.75 -14.95
C PRO A 290 -12.42 -12.11 -15.41
N ASP A 291 -12.76 -12.95 -14.45
CA ASP A 291 -13.49 -14.18 -14.71
C ASP A 291 -15.00 -13.89 -14.75
N LEU A 292 -15.53 -13.75 -15.97
CA LEU A 292 -16.94 -13.47 -16.21
C LEU A 292 -17.87 -14.58 -15.70
N SER A 293 -17.38 -15.81 -15.54
CA SER A 293 -18.18 -16.90 -14.97
C SER A 293 -18.44 -16.68 -13.48
N ALA A 294 -17.40 -16.26 -12.73
CA ALA A 294 -17.51 -15.92 -11.31
C ALA A 294 -18.37 -14.67 -11.06
N LEU A 295 -18.32 -13.67 -11.95
CA LEU A 295 -19.15 -12.46 -11.86
C LEU A 295 -20.65 -12.79 -11.91
N SER A 296 -21.06 -13.78 -12.71
CA SER A 296 -22.45 -14.24 -12.75
C SER A 296 -22.93 -14.88 -11.44
N GLU A 297 -22.00 -15.27 -10.58
CA GLU A 297 -22.24 -15.80 -9.24
C GLU A 297 -22.05 -14.73 -8.15
N GLY A 298 -21.90 -13.46 -8.52
CA GLY A 298 -21.69 -12.35 -7.58
C GLY A 298 -20.29 -12.30 -6.97
N ARG A 299 -19.32 -13.03 -7.53
CA ARG A 299 -17.93 -13.07 -7.05
C ARG A 299 -17.00 -12.37 -8.03
N LEU A 300 -16.13 -11.49 -7.52
CA LEU A 300 -15.01 -10.97 -8.30
C LEU A 300 -13.88 -11.99 -8.26
N ALA A 301 -13.49 -12.52 -9.41
CA ALA A 301 -12.34 -13.41 -9.54
C ALA A 301 -11.56 -13.08 -10.82
N PHE A 302 -10.32 -13.53 -10.87
CA PHE A 302 -9.39 -13.26 -11.94
C PHE A 302 -8.80 -14.55 -12.51
N ARG A 303 -8.42 -14.50 -13.79
CA ARG A 303 -7.73 -15.59 -14.48
C ARG A 303 -6.61 -15.08 -15.37
N ALA A 304 -5.60 -15.91 -15.59
CA ALA A 304 -4.59 -15.64 -16.60
C ALA A 304 -5.18 -15.92 -17.99
N ALA A 305 -5.04 -14.97 -18.92
CA ALA A 305 -5.52 -15.10 -20.30
C ALA A 305 -4.38 -15.30 -21.31
N GLY A 306 -3.12 -15.33 -20.85
CA GLY A 306 -1.96 -15.59 -21.69
C GLY A 306 -1.81 -17.07 -22.06
N ASP A 307 -0.98 -17.33 -23.07
CA ASP A 307 -0.60 -18.68 -23.50
C ASP A 307 0.70 -19.11 -22.78
N PRO A 308 0.70 -20.20 -21.99
CA PRO A 308 1.91 -20.73 -21.33
C PRO A 308 3.08 -20.99 -22.29
N ALA A 309 2.81 -21.36 -23.55
CA ALA A 309 3.86 -21.63 -24.53
C ALA A 309 4.66 -20.37 -24.90
N GLU A 310 4.11 -19.17 -24.67
CA GLU A 310 4.81 -17.91 -24.91
C GLU A 310 5.89 -17.60 -23.86
N ALA A 311 5.91 -18.29 -22.72
CA ALA A 311 6.99 -18.16 -21.73
C ALA A 311 8.35 -18.49 -22.35
N ALA A 312 8.41 -19.50 -23.23
CA ALA A 312 9.61 -19.86 -23.99
C ALA A 312 10.08 -18.75 -24.95
N ARG A 313 9.20 -17.79 -25.28
CA ARG A 313 9.48 -16.60 -26.09
C ARG A 313 9.74 -15.36 -25.24
N GLY A 314 10.00 -15.55 -23.94
CA GLY A 314 10.37 -14.50 -23.00
C GLY A 314 9.19 -13.72 -22.43
N LYS A 315 7.94 -14.18 -22.59
CA LYS A 315 6.81 -13.63 -21.82
C LYS A 315 7.02 -13.93 -20.34
N LEU A 316 6.73 -12.97 -19.47
CA LEU A 316 7.04 -13.10 -18.04
C LEU A 316 6.01 -13.99 -17.33
N THR A 317 6.52 -14.94 -16.55
CA THR A 317 5.78 -15.66 -15.50
C THR A 317 6.40 -15.33 -14.14
N LEU A 318 5.74 -15.67 -13.03
CA LEU A 318 6.32 -15.44 -11.71
C LEU A 318 7.57 -16.29 -11.46
N ASN A 319 7.63 -17.51 -12.02
CA ASN A 319 8.86 -18.32 -12.00
C ASN A 319 10.02 -17.60 -12.71
N ALA A 320 9.78 -17.07 -13.91
CA ALA A 320 10.81 -16.35 -14.66
C ALA A 320 11.26 -15.06 -13.95
N VAL A 321 10.31 -14.31 -13.37
CA VAL A 321 10.61 -13.10 -12.60
C VAL A 321 11.43 -13.41 -11.35
N ARG A 322 11.04 -14.42 -10.56
CA ARG A 322 11.79 -14.85 -9.37
C ARG A 322 13.22 -15.24 -9.72
N ALA A 323 13.40 -16.03 -10.77
CA ALA A 323 14.73 -16.46 -11.22
C ALA A 323 15.61 -15.29 -11.65
N GLU A 324 15.07 -14.34 -12.42
CA GLU A 324 15.84 -13.19 -12.90
C GLU A 324 16.16 -12.19 -11.78
N LEU A 325 15.23 -11.93 -10.86
CA LEU A 325 15.51 -11.11 -9.67
C LEU A 325 16.61 -11.75 -8.81
N ALA A 326 16.56 -13.07 -8.61
CA ALA A 326 17.59 -13.79 -7.86
C ALA A 326 18.97 -13.69 -8.53
N ARG A 327 19.02 -13.85 -9.86
CA ARG A 327 20.25 -13.70 -10.64
C ARG A 327 20.81 -12.28 -10.54
N ILE A 328 19.97 -11.26 -10.69
CA ILE A 328 20.37 -9.84 -10.63
C ILE A 328 20.92 -9.49 -9.25
N VAL A 329 20.21 -9.86 -8.18
CA VAL A 329 20.67 -9.55 -6.82
C VAL A 329 21.95 -10.30 -6.52
N ALA A 330 22.04 -11.59 -6.80
CA ALA A 330 23.27 -12.37 -6.59
C ALA A 330 24.49 -11.77 -7.31
N GLN A 331 24.30 -11.29 -8.55
CA GLN A 331 25.35 -10.60 -9.30
C GLN A 331 25.78 -9.30 -8.63
N ARG A 332 24.81 -8.47 -8.20
CA ARG A 332 25.08 -7.13 -7.66
C ARG A 332 25.58 -7.15 -6.22
N SER A 333 25.15 -8.11 -5.40
CA SER A 333 25.55 -8.22 -3.99
C SER A 333 27.05 -8.48 -3.79
N ALA A 334 27.78 -8.85 -4.85
CA ALA A 334 29.24 -8.92 -4.83
C ALA A 334 29.90 -7.54 -4.66
N GLU A 335 29.25 -6.47 -5.13
CA GLU A 335 29.74 -5.09 -5.08
C GLU A 335 28.91 -4.20 -4.13
N ASP A 336 27.67 -4.60 -3.83
CA ASP A 336 26.74 -3.89 -2.95
C ASP A 336 26.36 -4.78 -1.74
N PRO A 337 27.06 -4.68 -0.60
CA PRO A 337 26.79 -5.50 0.57
C PRO A 337 25.46 -5.16 1.27
N HIS A 338 24.78 -4.08 0.86
CA HIS A 338 23.51 -3.63 1.41
C HIS A 338 22.32 -4.01 0.54
N LEU A 339 22.54 -4.74 -0.57
CA LEU A 339 21.49 -5.27 -1.42
C LEU A 339 21.19 -6.72 -1.06
N HIS A 340 19.94 -6.98 -0.71
CA HIS A 340 19.48 -8.28 -0.25
C HIS A 340 18.29 -8.77 -1.09
N LEU A 341 18.09 -10.08 -1.12
CA LEU A 341 16.92 -10.72 -1.73
C LEU A 341 16.12 -11.46 -0.66
N LEU A 342 14.80 -11.31 -0.70
CA LEU A 342 13.86 -12.19 -0.03
C LEU A 342 12.97 -12.87 -1.08
N ASP A 343 12.96 -14.20 -1.11
CA ASP A 343 12.01 -14.95 -1.92
C ASP A 343 10.60 -14.74 -1.35
N GLY A 344 9.68 -14.18 -2.14
CA GLY A 344 8.31 -13.91 -1.72
C GLY A 344 7.56 -15.17 -1.29
N ARG A 345 7.97 -16.36 -1.74
CA ARG A 345 7.36 -17.63 -1.32
C ARG A 345 7.62 -17.98 0.15
N GLU A 346 8.66 -17.40 0.76
CA GLU A 346 8.89 -17.49 2.21
C GLU A 346 7.80 -16.71 2.99
N LEU A 347 7.20 -15.69 2.37
CA LEU A 347 6.12 -14.92 2.97
C LEU A 347 4.76 -15.60 2.78
N TYR A 348 4.50 -16.09 1.56
CA TYR A 348 3.30 -16.83 1.21
C TYR A 348 3.59 -17.78 0.04
N GLY A 349 3.59 -19.08 0.33
CA GLY A 349 3.94 -20.17 -0.59
C GLY A 349 2.83 -21.22 -0.73
N GLU A 350 3.15 -22.40 -1.28
CA GLU A 350 2.16 -23.45 -1.60
C GLU A 350 1.41 -23.96 -0.36
N ALA A 351 2.13 -24.15 0.75
CA ALA A 351 1.53 -24.57 2.01
C ALA A 351 0.53 -23.53 2.55
N ASP A 352 0.83 -22.24 2.36
CA ASP A 352 -0.08 -21.16 2.76
C ASP A 352 -1.28 -21.07 1.85
N PHE A 353 -1.10 -21.27 0.54
CA PHE A 353 -2.22 -21.31 -0.41
C PHE A 353 -3.19 -22.47 -0.14
N ALA A 354 -2.66 -23.62 0.27
CA ALA A 354 -3.50 -24.76 0.66
C ALA A 354 -4.36 -24.47 1.90
N GLU A 355 -3.89 -23.63 2.82
CA GLU A 355 -4.60 -23.28 4.07
C GLU A 355 -5.46 -22.02 3.92
N LEU A 356 -4.94 -21.00 3.24
CA LEU A 356 -5.48 -19.66 3.07
C LEU A 356 -5.51 -19.32 1.57
N PRO A 357 -6.38 -19.94 0.77
CA PRO A 357 -6.44 -19.73 -0.67
C PRO A 357 -6.79 -18.27 -1.01
N LEU A 358 -6.34 -17.81 -2.17
CA LEU A 358 -6.63 -16.45 -2.67
C LEU A 358 -8.11 -16.35 -3.07
N PRO A 359 -8.95 -15.54 -2.39
CA PRO A 359 -10.40 -15.50 -2.62
C PRO A 359 -10.81 -15.11 -4.04
N ASP A 360 -10.04 -14.26 -4.70
CA ASP A 360 -10.26 -13.82 -6.08
C ASP A 360 -9.27 -14.45 -7.07
N GLY A 361 -8.45 -15.40 -6.60
CA GLY A 361 -7.37 -16.03 -7.37
C GLY A 361 -6.06 -15.23 -7.45
N LEU A 362 -6.01 -14.00 -6.92
CA LEU A 362 -4.88 -13.07 -7.09
C LEU A 362 -4.38 -12.45 -5.77
N HIS A 363 -5.29 -12.00 -4.90
CA HIS A 363 -4.95 -11.24 -3.69
C HIS A 363 -5.10 -12.09 -2.42
N PRO A 364 -4.17 -11.98 -1.46
CA PRO A 364 -4.34 -12.59 -0.15
C PRO A 364 -5.45 -11.90 0.64
N ASP A 365 -6.22 -12.65 1.40
CA ASP A 365 -7.23 -12.10 2.32
C ASP A 365 -6.59 -11.52 3.60
N GLY A 366 -7.43 -11.04 4.52
CA GLY A 366 -6.96 -10.48 5.81
C GLY A 366 -6.11 -11.44 6.66
N ALA A 367 -6.39 -12.75 6.63
CA ALA A 367 -5.62 -13.73 7.40
C ALA A 367 -4.24 -13.97 6.75
N ALA A 368 -4.21 -14.11 5.42
CA ALA A 368 -2.97 -14.23 4.66
C ALA A 368 -2.12 -12.95 4.75
N HIS A 369 -2.74 -11.75 4.74
CA HIS A 369 -2.06 -10.48 4.99
C HIS A 369 -1.34 -10.45 6.33
N ARG A 370 -2.01 -10.87 7.41
CA ARG A 370 -1.38 -10.96 8.74
C ARG A 370 -0.18 -11.88 8.71
N ARG A 371 -0.32 -13.08 8.14
CA ARG A 371 0.77 -14.07 8.03
C ARG A 371 1.96 -13.52 7.26
N ILE A 372 1.73 -12.85 6.13
CA ILE A 372 2.76 -12.20 5.34
C ILE A 372 3.48 -11.14 6.18
N GLY A 373 2.74 -10.30 6.92
CA GLY A 373 3.30 -9.24 7.76
C GLY A 373 4.16 -9.78 8.90
N GLU A 374 3.67 -10.79 9.62
CA GLU A 374 4.40 -11.46 10.71
C GLU A 374 5.70 -12.11 10.22
N ARG A 375 5.64 -12.82 9.08
CA ARG A 375 6.83 -13.44 8.48
C ARG A 375 7.81 -12.40 7.96
N PHE A 376 7.32 -11.33 7.33
CA PHE A 376 8.19 -10.26 6.88
C PHE A 376 8.93 -9.62 8.06
N ALA A 377 8.23 -9.30 9.15
CA ALA A 377 8.87 -8.74 10.34
C ALA A 377 9.95 -9.69 10.89
N LYS A 378 9.67 -10.99 10.97
CA LYS A 378 10.62 -12.00 11.44
C LYS A 378 11.84 -12.15 10.53
N LEU A 379 11.65 -12.11 9.21
CA LEU A 379 12.72 -12.36 8.24
C LEU A 379 13.53 -11.12 7.91
N ALA A 380 12.90 -9.94 7.87
CA ALA A 380 13.52 -8.69 7.44
C ALA A 380 13.99 -7.83 8.62
N PHE A 381 13.22 -7.74 9.71
CA PHE A 381 13.48 -6.82 10.84
C PHE A 381 14.08 -7.48 12.08
N ALA A 382 14.28 -8.80 12.07
CA ALA A 382 15.06 -9.46 13.13
C ALA A 382 16.48 -8.88 13.23
N SER A 383 17.16 -9.10 14.35
CA SER A 383 18.48 -8.53 14.65
C SER A 383 19.56 -8.82 13.61
N ASP A 384 19.46 -9.97 12.94
CA ASP A 384 20.32 -10.44 11.84
C ASP A 384 19.67 -10.29 10.46
N GLY A 385 18.46 -9.72 10.40
CA GLY A 385 17.70 -9.50 9.18
C GLY A 385 18.31 -8.40 8.29
N PRO A 386 18.05 -8.46 6.98
CA PRO A 386 18.57 -7.50 6.01
C PRO A 386 18.14 -6.05 6.27
N LEU A 387 17.02 -5.85 6.98
CA LEU A 387 16.49 -4.54 7.34
C LEU A 387 16.48 -4.34 8.87
N ALA A 388 17.35 -5.01 9.62
CA ALA A 388 17.44 -4.88 11.08
C ALA A 388 17.45 -3.38 11.49
N PRO A 389 16.46 -2.90 12.25
CA PRO A 389 16.39 -1.51 12.67
C PRO A 389 17.63 -1.16 13.51
N ARG A 390 18.38 -0.15 13.08
CA ARG A 390 19.46 0.44 13.89
C ARG A 390 18.94 1.74 14.45
N ALA A 391 19.09 1.94 15.76
CA ALA A 391 18.74 3.21 16.40
C ALA A 391 19.51 4.35 15.70
N ARG A 392 18.81 5.46 15.45
CA ARG A 392 19.40 6.68 14.89
C ARG A 392 20.32 7.38 15.88
#